data_AF-A0A928QTC8-F1
#
_entry.id   AF-A0A928QTC8-F1
#
_cell.length_a   1.000
_cell.length_b   1.000
_cell.length_c   1.000
_cell.angle_alpha   90.00
_cell.angle_beta   90.00
_cell.angle_gamma   90.00
#
_symmetry.space_group_name_H-M   'P 1'
#
loop_
_entity.id
_entity.type
_entity.pdbx_description
1 polymer ?
#
loop_
_entity_poly.entity_id
_entity_poly.type
_entity_poly.pdbx_seq_one_letter_code
_entity_poly.pdbx_strand_id
1 'polypeptide(L)'
;MVKGTTRRVVVVKSPDPKLFEQAIFILREDIFSDGGVSADRLMEEAREIAAGYTGKGRGLHRHFSRLPTIAVAALGAALTGLVWLAVYLLA
;
A
#
# COMPACT_ATOMS: atom_id res chain seq x y z
N MET A 1 -18.40 -19.26 -32.91
CA MET A 1 -18.06 -17.82 -32.92
C MET A 1 -17.41 -17.49 -31.58
N VAL A 2 -16.08 -17.45 -31.52
CA VAL A 2 -15.35 -17.13 -30.29
C VAL A 2 -15.26 -15.62 -30.20
N LYS A 3 -16.03 -14.98 -29.33
CA LYS A 3 -15.86 -13.55 -29.04
C LYS A 3 -14.56 -13.42 -28.24
N GLY A 4 -13.52 -12.88 -28.87
CA GLY A 4 -12.36 -12.40 -28.12
C GLY A 4 -12.79 -11.21 -27.26
N THR A 5 -12.75 -11.35 -25.94
CA THR A 5 -12.91 -10.24 -25.01
C THR A 5 -11.61 -9.44 -24.99
N THR A 6 -11.60 -8.27 -25.60
CA THR A 6 -10.43 -7.38 -25.60
C THR A 6 -10.27 -6.77 -24.21
N ARG A 7 -9.27 -7.23 -23.44
CA ARG A 7 -8.90 -6.64 -22.15
C ARG A 7 -7.85 -5.55 -22.34
N ARG A 8 -8.09 -4.37 -21.76
CA ARG A 8 -7.10 -3.28 -21.67
C ARG A 8 -6.44 -3.31 -20.29
N VAL A 9 -5.11 -3.32 -20.26
CA VAL A 9 -4.32 -3.45 -19.02
C VAL A 9 -3.28 -2.34 -18.97
N VAL A 10 -3.14 -1.71 -17.80
CA VAL A 10 -2.09 -0.74 -17.52
C VAL A 10 -1.08 -1.38 -16.56
N VAL A 11 0.19 -1.36 -16.97
CA VAL A 11 1.31 -1.84 -16.18
C VAL A 11 1.99 -0.64 -15.54
N VAL A 12 2.04 -0.59 -14.21
CA VAL A 12 2.76 0.46 -13.48
C VAL A 12 3.95 -0.13 -12.75
N LYS A 13 4.98 0.68 -12.51
CA LYS A 13 6.12 0.25 -11.69
C LYS A 13 5.64 0.01 -10.26
N SER A 14 6.02 -1.14 -9.70
CA SER A 14 5.67 -1.48 -8.33
C SER A 14 6.45 -0.59 -7.38
N PRO A 15 5.81 -0.13 -6.29
CA PRO A 15 6.50 0.69 -5.32
C PRO A 15 7.38 -0.16 -4.36
N ASP A 16 7.20 -1.49 -4.27
CA ASP A 16 8.19 -2.40 -3.64
C ASP A 16 8.99 -3.13 -4.71
N PRO A 17 10.23 -2.72 -4.99
CA PRO A 17 11.06 -3.46 -5.92
C PRO A 17 11.47 -4.85 -5.40
N LYS A 18 11.28 -5.13 -4.10
CA LYS A 18 11.62 -6.44 -3.50
C LYS A 18 10.57 -7.52 -3.77
N LEU A 19 9.30 -7.13 -3.92
CA LEU A 19 8.20 -8.06 -4.10
C LEU A 19 7.81 -8.19 -5.56
N PHE A 20 7.80 -7.09 -6.30
CA PHE A 20 7.40 -7.05 -7.70
C PHE A 20 8.12 -5.89 -8.41
N GLU A 21 8.54 -6.05 -9.66
CA GLU A 21 9.10 -4.93 -10.44
C GLU A 21 8.00 -4.07 -11.08
N GLN A 22 6.89 -4.72 -11.46
CA GLN A 22 5.72 -4.11 -12.08
C GLN A 22 4.43 -4.69 -11.47
N ALA A 23 3.36 -3.90 -11.46
CA ALA A 23 2.03 -4.30 -11.04
C ALA A 23 1.00 -3.98 -12.14
N ILE A 24 -0.01 -4.85 -12.27
CA ILE A 24 -1.10 -4.67 -13.23
C ILE A 24 -2.38 -4.30 -12.49
N PHE A 25 -3.09 -3.30 -13.02
CA PHE A 25 -4.43 -2.94 -12.57
C PHE A 25 -5.42 -3.36 -13.65
N ILE A 26 -6.43 -4.15 -13.26
CA ILE A 26 -7.45 -4.68 -14.16
C ILE A 26 -8.75 -3.96 -13.87
N LEU A 27 -9.31 -3.31 -14.89
CA LEU A 27 -10.62 -2.67 -14.79
C LEU A 27 -11.73 -3.68 -15.10
N ARG A 28 -12.88 -3.48 -14.46
CA ARG A 28 -14.06 -4.31 -14.71
C ARG A 28 -14.72 -3.95 -16.05
N GLU A 29 -15.29 -4.95 -16.71
CA GLU A 29 -15.88 -4.83 -18.06
C GLU A 29 -17.22 -4.05 -18.09
N ASP A 30 -17.91 -3.98 -16.96
CA ASP A 30 -19.13 -3.20 -16.74
C ASP A 30 -18.88 -1.69 -16.95
N ILE A 31 -17.73 -1.17 -16.52
CA ILE A 31 -17.40 0.26 -16.64
C ILE A 31 -17.24 0.71 -18.10
N PHE A 32 -16.85 -0.20 -18.99
CA PHE A 32 -16.78 0.06 -20.43
C PHE A 32 -18.13 -0.10 -21.14
N SER A 33 -19.08 -0.78 -20.50
CA SER A 33 -20.38 -1.12 -21.09
C SER A 33 -21.49 -0.16 -20.64
N ASP A 34 -21.44 0.32 -19.40
CA ASP A 34 -22.49 1.15 -18.77
C ASP A 34 -22.31 2.67 -18.92
N GLY A 35 -21.14 3.13 -19.36
CA GLY A 35 -20.87 4.55 -19.57
C GLY A 35 -20.29 4.77 -20.94
N GLY A 36 -20.91 5.63 -21.76
CA GLY A 36 -20.40 6.06 -23.07
C GLY A 36 -19.06 6.84 -23.03
N VAL A 37 -18.23 6.56 -22.03
CA VAL A 37 -16.89 7.07 -21.85
C VAL A 37 -15.97 6.32 -22.81
N SER A 38 -15.24 7.05 -23.63
CA SER A 38 -14.26 6.45 -24.53
C SER A 38 -13.21 5.70 -23.73
N ALA A 39 -12.88 4.49 -24.18
CA ALA A 39 -11.96 3.63 -23.46
C ALA A 39 -10.54 4.25 -23.32
N ASP A 40 -10.20 5.29 -24.09
CA ASP A 40 -8.94 6.02 -23.95
C ASP A 40 -8.99 6.99 -22.75
N ARG A 41 -10.10 7.71 -22.55
CA ARG A 41 -10.33 8.54 -21.36
C ARG A 41 -10.29 7.70 -20.09
N LEU A 42 -10.91 6.51 -20.12
CA LEU A 42 -10.93 5.60 -18.98
C LEU A 42 -9.53 5.05 -18.65
N MET A 43 -8.70 4.80 -19.66
CA MET A 43 -7.32 4.36 -19.46
C MET A 43 -6.45 5.48 -18.88
N GLU A 44 -6.67 6.72 -19.30
CA GLU A 44 -5.94 7.89 -18.79
C GLU A 44 -6.29 8.15 -17.31
N GLU A 45 -7.58 8.14 -16.97
CA GLU A 45 -8.07 8.25 -15.59
C GLU A 45 -7.55 7.09 -14.72
N ALA A 46 -7.60 5.86 -15.23
CA ALA A 46 -7.08 4.70 -14.53
C ALA A 46 -5.58 4.81 -14.25
N ARG A 47 -4.80 5.35 -15.20
CA ARG A 47 -3.36 5.57 -15.03
C ARG A 47 -3.09 6.63 -13.95
N GLU A 48 -3.86 7.70 -13.92
CA GLU A 48 -3.77 8.73 -12.88
C GLU A 48 -4.09 8.17 -11.49
N ILE A 49 -5.22 7.45 -11.36
CA ILE A 49 -5.62 6.79 -10.13
C ILE A 49 -4.55 5.79 -9.67
N ALA A 50 -4.06 4.94 -10.58
CA ALA A 50 -3.01 3.97 -10.29
C ALA A 50 -1.71 4.63 -9.81
N ALA A 51 -1.31 5.77 -10.41
CA ALA A 51 -0.16 6.53 -9.96
C ALA A 51 -0.33 7.00 -8.50
N GLY A 52 -1.53 7.43 -8.10
CA GLY A 52 -1.86 7.78 -6.72
C GLY A 52 -1.74 6.61 -5.72
N TYR A 53 -2.02 5.38 -6.15
CA TYR A 53 -1.89 4.18 -5.30
C TYR A 53 -0.44 3.75 -5.04
N THR A 54 0.51 4.17 -5.89
CA THR A 54 1.94 3.81 -5.70
C THR A 54 2.59 4.51 -4.50
N GLY A 55 2.07 5.68 -4.07
CA GLY A 55 2.70 6.51 -3.04
C GLY A 55 2.13 6.37 -1.61
N LYS A 56 0.89 5.89 -1.46
CA LYS A 56 0.11 6.10 -0.22
C LYS A 56 0.36 5.07 0.90
N GLY A 57 1.04 3.96 0.61
CA GLY A 57 1.17 2.83 1.54
C GLY A 57 2.47 2.71 2.35
N ARG A 58 3.54 3.48 2.06
CA ARG A 58 4.87 3.24 2.68
C ARG A 58 5.43 4.32 3.59
N GLY A 59 4.82 5.49 3.68
CA GLY A 59 5.33 6.57 4.55
C GLY A 59 5.36 6.17 6.02
N LEU A 60 4.27 5.53 6.49
CA LEU A 60 4.10 5.19 7.90
C LEU A 60 5.01 4.03 8.34
N HIS A 61 5.12 2.99 7.51
CA HIS A 61 5.94 1.81 7.82
C HIS A 61 7.45 2.10 7.76
N ARG A 62 7.88 3.04 6.90
CA ARG A 62 9.29 3.46 6.81
C ARG A 62 9.73 4.33 7.99
N HIS A 63 8.81 5.08 8.59
CA HIS A 63 9.12 5.87 9.79
C HIS A 63 9.29 4.99 11.03
N PHE A 64 8.46 3.95 11.19
CA PHE A 64 8.59 3.01 12.29
C PHE A 64 9.76 2.03 12.15
N SER A 65 10.19 1.72 10.93
CA SER A 65 11.34 0.82 10.70
C SER A 65 12.70 1.48 10.88
N ARG A 66 12.77 2.78 11.21
CA ARG A 66 14.02 3.51 11.47
C ARG A 66 14.38 3.58 12.95
N LEU A 67 13.47 3.23 13.85
CA LEU A 67 13.83 3.06 15.25
C LEU A 67 14.66 1.79 15.34
N PRO A 68 15.94 1.85 15.77
CA PRO A 68 16.73 0.66 15.93
C PRO A 68 15.97 -0.24 16.91
N THR A 69 15.79 -1.51 16.56
CA THR A 69 15.00 -2.48 17.34
C THR A 69 15.39 -2.48 18.83
N ILE A 70 16.66 -2.20 19.11
CA ILE A 70 17.23 -2.03 20.44
C ILE A 70 16.60 -0.85 21.20
N ALA A 71 16.37 0.30 20.57
CA ALA A 71 15.74 1.45 21.22
C ALA A 71 14.28 1.18 21.59
N VAL A 72 13.53 0.46 20.72
CA VAL A 72 12.15 0.06 21.02
C VAL A 72 12.12 -0.95 22.18
N ALA A 73 13.02 -1.93 22.16
CA ALA A 73 13.16 -2.90 23.24
C ALA A 73 13.56 -2.23 24.57
N ALA A 74 14.51 -1.28 24.54
CA ALA A 74 14.95 -0.55 25.72
C ALA A 74 13.83 0.32 26.31
N LEU A 75 13.01 0.97 25.48
CA LEU A 75 11.83 1.71 25.93
C LEU A 75 10.82 0.80 26.63
N GLY A 76 10.55 -0.38 26.05
CA GLY A 76 9.67 -1.36 26.67
C GLY A 76 10.19 -1.84 28.03
N ALA A 77 11.48 -2.17 28.11
CA ALA A 77 12.12 -2.61 29.35
C ALA A 77 12.15 -1.51 30.43
N ALA A 78 12.38 -0.25 30.03
CA ALA A 78 12.35 0.88 30.96
C ALA A 78 10.95 1.10 31.54
N LEU A 79 9.90 1.04 30.71
CA LEU A 79 8.52 1.18 31.16
C LEU A 79 8.10 0.07 32.12
N THR A 80 8.41 -1.19 31.79
CA THR A 80 8.08 -2.32 32.68
C THR A 80 8.86 -2.25 33.99
N GLY A 81 10.13 -1.84 33.96
CA GLY A 81 10.93 -1.59 35.16
C GLY A 81 10.37 -0.48 36.04
N LEU A 82 9.95 0.65 35.45
CA LEU A 82 9.33 1.76 36.17
C LEU A 82 7.99 1.37 36.80
N VAL A 83 7.15 0.62 36.08
CA VAL A 83 5.88 0.10 36.62
C VAL A 83 6.15 -0.82 37.80
N TRP A 84 7.12 -1.74 37.69
CA TRP A 84 7.46 -2.65 38.77
C TRP A 84 7.99 -1.91 40.01
N LEU A 85 8.85 -0.91 39.82
CA LEU A 85 9.41 -0.08 40.89
C LEU A 85 8.31 0.77 41.56
N ALA A 86 7.39 1.34 40.77
CA ALA A 86 6.24 2.07 41.29
C ALA A 86 5.32 1.18 42.13
N VAL A 87 5.06 -0.06 41.69
CA VAL A 87 4.29 -1.04 42.48
C VAL A 87 5.02 -1.38 43.78
N TYR A 88 6.33 -1.59 43.72
CA TYR A 88 7.13 -1.90 44.91
C TYR A 88 7.17 -0.75 45.93
N LEU A 89 7.15 0.51 45.48
CA LEU A 89 7.11 1.68 46.36
C LEU A 89 5.73 1.95 46.98
N LEU A 90 4.67 1.41 46.38
CA LEU A 90 3.28 1.63 46.79
C LEU A 90 2.71 0.46 47.61
N ALA A 91 3.42 -0.67 47.65
CA ALA A 91 3.13 -1.87 48.44
C ALA A 91 3.92 -1.87 49.75
#